data_AF-A0A2V8M1B7-F1
#
_entry.id   AF-A0A2V8M1B7-F1
#
_cell.length_a   1.000
_cell.length_b   1.000
_cell.length_c   1.000
_cell.angle_alpha   90.00
_cell.angle_beta   90.00
_cell.angle_gamma   90.00
#
_symmetry.space_group_name_H-M   'P 1'
#
loop_
_entity.id
_entity.type
_entity.pdbx_description
1 polymer ?
#
loop_
_entity_poly.entity_id
_entity_poly.type
_entity_poly.pdbx_seq_one_letter_code
_entity_poly.pdbx_strand_id
1 'polypeptide(L)'
;MFITRKHLSRRTFLRGAGVTLALPLLESMYPALVPSAKAEATAKIPRFVGIFNPHGWEPGHWAMQESALSELPFILKPLEPWKESITMISGLDATSSMPAPGETGGDHSRSAAVFSGVQPKKTVSADIHLGTTIDQIIAQKYGQANALPSIQVKCEDQSSLATCPWGYSCAYVNSVSWS
;
A
#
# COMPACT_ATOMS: atom_id res chain seq x y z
N MET A 1 -7.09 57.10 14.17
CA MET A 1 -6.41 55.92 14.75
C MET A 1 -6.73 55.88 16.24
N PHE A 2 -7.55 54.91 16.68
CA PHE A 2 -7.92 54.77 18.08
C PHE A 2 -6.89 53.90 18.81
N ILE A 3 -6.10 54.51 19.70
CA ILE A 3 -5.18 53.79 20.59
C ILE A 3 -5.96 53.47 21.87
N THR A 4 -6.28 52.20 22.07
CA THR A 4 -7.21 51.75 23.14
C THR A 4 -6.61 51.72 24.54
N ARG A 5 -5.31 52.06 24.72
CA ARG A 5 -4.55 52.05 25.99
C ARG A 5 -4.81 50.84 26.89
N LYS A 6 -5.19 49.69 26.32
CA LYS A 6 -5.38 48.46 27.08
C LYS A 6 -4.02 47.93 27.50
N HIS A 7 -3.83 47.70 28.79
CA HIS A 7 -2.65 47.04 29.33
C HIS A 7 -3.11 45.81 30.12
N LEU A 8 -2.39 44.70 29.96
CA LEU A 8 -2.59 43.51 30.78
C LEU A 8 -1.88 43.73 32.12
N SER A 9 -2.60 43.50 33.23
CA SER A 9 -1.97 43.60 34.55
C SER A 9 -0.91 42.50 34.69
N ARG A 10 0.24 42.84 35.32
CA ARG A 10 1.32 41.88 35.60
C ARG A 10 0.80 40.63 36.34
N ARG A 11 -0.20 40.77 37.21
CA ARG A 11 -0.84 39.66 37.92
C ARG A 11 -1.65 38.76 36.99
N THR A 12 -2.36 39.32 36.02
CA THR A 12 -3.09 38.55 35.00
C THR A 12 -2.13 37.73 34.14
N PHE A 13 -1.02 38.34 33.72
CA PHE A 13 0.03 37.65 32.96
C PHE A 13 0.67 36.52 33.77
N LEU A 14 1.06 36.77 35.01
CA LEU A 14 1.69 35.75 35.87
C LEU A 14 0.74 34.60 36.23
N ARG A 15 -0.57 34.85 36.38
CA ARG A 15 -1.58 33.80 36.57
C ARG A 15 -1.75 32.93 35.33
N GLY A 16 -1.72 33.52 34.13
CA GLY A 16 -1.75 32.76 32.88
C GLY A 16 -0.49 31.93 32.64
N ALA A 17 0.69 32.51 32.95
CA ALA A 17 1.98 31.84 32.81
C ALA A 17 2.17 30.66 33.78
N GLY A 18 1.57 30.72 34.98
CA GLY A 18 1.58 29.58 35.92
C GLY A 18 0.82 28.37 35.40
N VAL A 19 -0.27 28.59 34.66
CA VAL A 19 -1.06 27.52 34.03
C VAL A 19 -0.28 26.83 32.91
N THR A 20 0.51 27.58 32.14
CA THR A 20 1.36 27.01 31.07
C THR A 20 2.55 26.23 31.59
N LEU A 21 3.02 26.49 32.81
CA LEU A 21 4.11 25.73 33.44
C LEU A 21 3.60 24.47 34.16
N ALA A 22 2.35 24.45 34.60
CA ALA A 22 1.74 23.31 35.29
C ALA A 22 1.13 22.27 34.34
N LEU A 23 0.77 22.67 33.12
CA LEU A 23 0.24 21.76 32.11
C LEU A 23 1.37 21.21 31.24
N PRO A 24 1.69 19.90 31.32
CA PRO A 24 2.51 19.27 30.28
C PRO A 24 1.82 19.47 28.92
N LEU A 25 2.62 19.62 27.87
CA LEU A 25 2.13 19.64 26.48
C LEU A 25 1.16 18.47 26.29
N LEU A 26 -0.11 18.79 26.02
CA LEU A 26 -1.14 17.79 25.76
C LEU A 26 -0.83 17.13 24.41
N GLU A 27 -1.01 15.81 24.31
CA GLU A 27 -0.84 15.07 23.05
C GLU A 27 -1.71 15.65 21.92
N SER A 28 -2.85 16.28 22.25
CA SER A 28 -3.72 16.98 21.28
C SER A 28 -3.13 18.27 20.70
N MET A 29 -2.02 18.76 21.26
CA MET A 29 -1.27 19.93 20.76
C MET A 29 -0.16 19.53 19.80
N TYR A 30 0.09 18.22 19.60
CA TYR A 30 0.87 17.75 18.46
C TYR A 30 -0.01 17.81 17.21
N PRO A 31 0.46 18.44 16.12
CA PRO A 31 -0.24 18.35 14.86
C PRO A 31 -0.35 16.87 14.46
N ALA A 32 -1.56 16.44 14.13
CA ALA A 32 -1.79 15.06 13.69
C ALA A 32 -0.84 14.71 12.54
N LEU A 33 -0.27 13.50 12.57
CA LEU A 33 0.66 12.97 11.57
C LEU A 33 2.06 13.62 11.53
N VAL A 34 2.41 14.50 12.46
CA VAL A 34 3.80 14.97 12.61
C VAL A 34 4.59 13.94 13.42
N PRO A 35 5.68 13.36 12.87
CA PRO A 35 6.53 12.45 13.61
C PRO A 35 7.08 13.15 14.84
N SER A 36 6.96 12.53 16.02
CA SER A 36 7.67 13.03 17.20
C SER A 36 9.18 13.00 16.95
N ALA A 37 9.96 13.82 17.67
CA ALA A 37 11.43 13.80 17.57
C ALA A 37 12.02 12.38 17.80
N LYS A 38 11.31 11.52 18.56
CA LYS A 38 11.64 10.09 18.71
C LYS A 38 11.35 9.26 17.45
N ALA A 39 10.27 9.56 16.73
CA ALA A 39 9.96 8.92 15.45
C ALA A 39 10.97 9.33 14.36
N GLU A 40 11.48 10.57 14.41
CA GLU A 40 12.54 11.05 13.53
C GLU A 40 13.88 10.35 13.76
N ALA A 41 14.18 10.00 15.02
CA ALA A 41 15.35 9.22 15.42
C ALA A 41 15.22 7.72 15.13
N THR A 42 14.03 7.23 14.75
CA THR A 42 13.85 5.83 14.38
C THR A 42 14.39 5.64 12.97
N ALA A 43 15.33 4.70 12.79
CA ALA A 43 15.88 4.39 11.48
C ALA A 43 14.73 4.13 10.49
N LYS A 44 14.72 4.84 9.35
CA LYS A 44 13.72 4.65 8.31
C LYS A 44 13.86 3.24 7.75
N ILE A 45 13.00 2.34 8.20
CA ILE A 45 12.95 0.97 7.69
C ILE A 45 12.40 1.06 6.26
N PRO A 46 13.11 0.52 5.25
CA PRO A 46 12.58 0.46 3.88
C PRO A 46 11.28 -0.35 3.88
N ARG A 47 10.24 0.18 3.22
CA ARG A 47 8.93 -0.45 3.12
C ARG A 47 8.74 -1.01 1.71
N PHE A 48 8.25 -2.24 1.64
CA PHE A 48 7.76 -2.80 0.39
C PHE A 48 6.28 -2.45 0.24
N VAL A 49 5.89 -2.00 -0.96
CA VAL A 49 4.50 -1.77 -1.34
C VAL A 49 4.28 -2.42 -2.69
N GLY A 50 3.42 -3.44 -2.72
CA GLY A 50 2.92 -4.04 -3.97
C GLY A 50 1.55 -3.47 -4.28
N ILE A 51 1.38 -2.92 -5.48
CA ILE A 51 0.08 -2.46 -5.99
C ILE A 51 -0.30 -3.35 -7.15
N PHE A 52 -1.47 -3.95 -7.07
CA PHE A 52 -2.04 -4.73 -8.15
C PHE A 52 -3.37 -4.10 -8.56
N ASN A 53 -3.56 -3.92 -9.87
CA ASN A 53 -4.81 -3.48 -10.44
C ASN A 53 -5.29 -4.55 -11.45
N PRO A 54 -6.34 -5.32 -11.12
CA PRO A 54 -6.80 -6.39 -11.98
C PRO A 54 -7.34 -5.85 -13.32
N HIS A 55 -7.13 -6.62 -14.39
CA HIS A 55 -7.57 -6.30 -15.77
C HIS A 55 -7.00 -5.02 -16.39
N GLY A 56 -5.95 -4.48 -15.80
CA GLY A 56 -5.21 -3.36 -16.34
C GLY A 56 -5.93 -2.01 -16.17
N TRP A 57 -5.19 -0.96 -16.49
CA TRP A 57 -5.71 0.38 -16.62
C TRP A 57 -5.92 0.70 -18.10
N GLU A 58 -6.40 1.91 -18.42
CA GLU A 58 -6.50 2.40 -19.81
C GLU A 58 -5.17 2.12 -20.54
N PRO A 59 -5.14 1.18 -21.52
CA PRO A 59 -3.88 0.65 -22.02
C PRO A 59 -3.00 1.70 -22.69
N GLY A 60 -3.58 2.75 -23.26
CA GLY A 60 -2.85 3.82 -23.94
C GLY A 60 -1.90 4.59 -23.01
N HIS A 61 -2.34 4.90 -21.79
CA HIS A 61 -1.53 5.62 -20.80
C HIS A 61 -0.53 4.74 -20.05
N TRP A 62 -0.65 3.41 -20.17
CA TRP A 62 0.25 2.44 -19.53
C TRP A 62 1.16 1.68 -20.50
N ALA A 63 0.97 1.86 -21.80
CA ALA A 63 1.85 1.36 -22.84
C ALA A 63 3.16 2.15 -22.87
N MET A 64 4.09 1.79 -21.99
CA MET A 64 5.39 2.46 -21.90
C MET A 64 6.36 1.93 -22.96
N GLN A 65 7.04 2.83 -23.66
CA GLN A 65 8.13 2.48 -24.58
C GLN A 65 9.40 2.13 -23.79
N GLU A 66 10.20 1.20 -24.32
CA GLU A 66 11.45 0.70 -23.75
C GLU A 66 12.62 1.70 -23.90
N SER A 67 12.47 2.93 -23.42
CA SER A 67 13.54 3.93 -23.43
C SER A 67 13.83 4.48 -22.04
N ALA A 68 15.07 4.93 -21.83
CA ALA A 68 15.43 5.70 -20.65
C ALA A 68 14.48 6.91 -20.58
N LEU A 69 13.71 7.00 -19.51
CA LEU A 69 12.65 8.00 -19.40
C LEU A 69 13.28 9.37 -19.31
N SER A 70 13.35 10.09 -20.42
CA SER A 70 13.64 11.52 -20.41
C SER A 70 12.50 12.30 -19.75
N GLU A 71 11.28 11.76 -19.75
CA GLU A 71 10.11 12.29 -19.07
C GLU A 71 9.22 11.12 -18.61
N LEU A 72 8.56 11.27 -17.46
CA LEU A 72 7.57 10.28 -17.03
C LEU A 72 6.25 10.43 -17.81
N PRO A 73 5.57 9.32 -18.12
CA PRO A 73 4.25 9.32 -18.75
C PRO A 73 3.22 10.03 -17.86
N PHE A 74 2.12 10.52 -18.46
CA PHE A 74 1.09 11.31 -17.75
C PHE A 74 0.67 10.68 -16.41
N ILE A 75 0.46 9.37 -16.40
CA ILE A 75 -0.02 8.65 -15.22
C ILE A 75 1.02 8.55 -14.09
N LEU A 76 2.32 8.67 -14.43
CA LEU A 76 3.43 8.68 -13.48
C LEU A 76 4.00 10.08 -13.23
N LYS A 77 3.45 11.14 -13.82
CA LYS A 77 3.87 12.53 -13.56
C LYS A 77 3.97 12.89 -12.06
N PRO A 78 3.07 12.43 -11.18
CA PRO A 78 3.23 12.69 -9.75
C PRO A 78 4.55 12.16 -9.15
N LEU A 79 5.20 11.20 -9.82
CA LEU A 79 6.44 10.58 -9.39
C LEU A 79 7.71 11.27 -9.95
N GLU A 80 7.57 12.36 -10.72
CA GLU A 80 8.71 13.08 -11.31
C GLU A 80 9.82 13.43 -10.29
N PRO A 81 9.52 13.82 -9.02
CA PRO A 81 10.55 14.08 -8.02
C PRO A 81 11.44 12.87 -7.68
N TRP A 82 11.03 11.64 -8.04
CA TRP A 82 11.76 10.40 -7.77
C TRP A 82 12.19 9.67 -9.03
N LYS A 83 12.12 10.31 -10.20
CA LYS A 83 12.40 9.69 -11.50
C LYS A 83 13.74 8.95 -11.58
N GLU A 84 14.80 9.51 -11.01
CA GLU A 84 16.14 8.88 -10.95
C GLU A 84 16.19 7.61 -10.07
N SER A 85 15.14 7.36 -9.29
CA SER A 85 14.98 6.17 -8.44
C SER A 85 13.94 5.19 -8.99
N ILE A 86 13.43 5.41 -10.20
CA ILE A 86 12.40 4.57 -10.81
C ILE A 86 13.02 3.77 -11.94
N THR A 87 12.83 2.45 -11.87
CA THR A 87 13.07 1.54 -13.00
C THR A 87 11.73 1.11 -13.54
N MET A 88 11.47 1.40 -14.81
CA MET A 88 10.29 0.87 -15.50
C MET A 88 10.65 -0.43 -16.23
N ILE A 89 9.78 -1.42 -16.09
CA ILE A 89 9.89 -2.71 -16.77
C ILE A 89 8.56 -2.94 -17.49
N SER A 90 8.62 -3.18 -18.79
CA SER A 90 7.47 -3.49 -19.65
C SER A 90 7.70 -4.80 -20.41
N GLY A 91 6.68 -5.29 -21.11
CA GLY A 91 6.78 -6.53 -21.89
C GLY A 91 6.84 -7.82 -21.07
N LEU A 92 6.49 -7.76 -19.78
CA LEU A 92 6.41 -8.94 -18.92
C LEU A 92 5.07 -9.66 -19.11
N ASP A 93 5.12 -10.98 -19.11
CA ASP A 93 3.95 -11.85 -19.10
C ASP A 93 3.97 -12.76 -17.86
N ALA A 94 2.85 -12.80 -17.15
CA ALA A 94 2.66 -13.64 -15.98
C ALA A 94 2.15 -15.01 -16.43
N THR A 95 3.04 -15.85 -16.94
CA THR A 95 2.69 -17.19 -17.46
C THR A 95 2.04 -18.09 -16.41
N SER A 96 2.32 -17.87 -15.12
CA SER A 96 1.63 -18.51 -13.98
C SER A 96 0.13 -18.23 -13.94
N SER A 97 -0.29 -17.12 -14.53
CA SER A 97 -1.69 -16.72 -14.62
C SER A 97 -2.36 -17.27 -15.87
N MET A 98 -1.68 -18.03 -16.74
CA MET A 98 -2.25 -18.60 -17.98
C MET A 98 -3.03 -19.90 -17.72
N PRO A 99 -4.00 -20.28 -18.57
CA PRO A 99 -4.73 -21.52 -18.38
C PRO A 99 -3.82 -22.71 -18.70
N ALA A 100 -4.02 -23.83 -18.00
CA ALA A 100 -3.38 -25.07 -18.39
C ALA A 100 -3.86 -25.52 -19.80
N PRO A 101 -3.06 -26.30 -20.55
CA PRO A 101 -3.49 -26.81 -21.85
C PRO A 101 -4.85 -27.50 -21.78
N GLY A 102 -5.78 -27.10 -22.66
CA GLY A 102 -7.14 -27.62 -22.70
C GLY A 102 -8.12 -26.97 -21.73
N GLU A 103 -7.67 -26.00 -20.92
CA GLU A 103 -8.54 -25.18 -20.09
C GLU A 103 -8.76 -23.79 -20.69
N THR A 104 -9.90 -23.17 -20.36
CA THR A 104 -10.23 -21.79 -20.74
C THR A 104 -10.81 -21.05 -19.54
N GLY A 105 -10.70 -19.72 -19.56
CA GLY A 105 -11.30 -18.84 -18.55
C GLY A 105 -10.70 -18.95 -17.16
N GLY A 106 -11.25 -18.18 -16.21
CA GLY A 106 -10.74 -18.09 -14.84
C GLY A 106 -9.62 -17.06 -14.67
N ASP A 107 -9.47 -16.12 -15.60
CA ASP A 107 -8.41 -15.09 -15.56
C ASP A 107 -8.49 -14.24 -14.29
N HIS A 108 -9.72 -13.92 -13.83
CA HIS A 108 -9.95 -13.26 -12.54
C HIS A 108 -9.28 -14.01 -11.37
N SER A 109 -9.49 -15.33 -11.29
CA SER A 109 -8.94 -16.16 -10.22
C SER A 109 -7.44 -16.41 -10.40
N ARG A 110 -6.99 -16.64 -11.65
CA ARG A 110 -5.58 -16.86 -11.94
C ARG A 110 -4.71 -15.63 -11.66
N SER A 111 -5.30 -14.42 -11.66
CA SER A 111 -4.61 -13.18 -11.30
C SER A 111 -4.04 -13.15 -9.87
N ALA A 112 -4.52 -14.02 -8.97
CA ALA A 112 -3.95 -14.22 -7.64
C ALA A 112 -2.45 -14.53 -7.65
N ALA A 113 -1.94 -15.09 -8.75
CA ALA A 113 -0.53 -15.44 -8.93
C ALA A 113 0.41 -14.23 -9.05
N VAL A 114 -0.10 -12.99 -9.18
CA VAL A 114 0.69 -11.80 -9.55
C VAL A 114 1.95 -11.59 -8.69
N PHE A 115 1.89 -11.89 -7.39
CA PHE A 115 3.01 -11.70 -6.47
C PHE A 115 3.72 -12.98 -6.04
N SER A 116 3.23 -14.15 -6.46
CA SER A 116 3.86 -15.45 -6.18
C SER A 116 4.55 -16.05 -7.40
N GLY A 117 4.10 -15.73 -8.61
CA GLY A 117 4.55 -16.38 -9.84
C GLY A 117 4.18 -17.86 -9.91
N VAL A 118 3.25 -18.32 -9.06
CA VAL A 118 2.81 -19.72 -8.99
C VAL A 118 1.36 -19.82 -9.46
N GLN A 119 1.02 -20.80 -10.29
CA GLN A 119 -0.34 -20.99 -10.74
C GLN A 119 -1.24 -21.46 -9.58
N PRO A 120 -2.41 -20.82 -9.33
CA PRO A 120 -3.31 -21.27 -8.29
C PRO A 120 -3.90 -22.63 -8.63
N LYS A 121 -4.03 -23.48 -7.61
CA LYS A 121 -4.67 -24.78 -7.77
C LYS A 121 -6.16 -24.59 -8.08
N LYS A 122 -6.62 -25.17 -9.18
CA LYS A 122 -8.03 -25.15 -9.56
C LYS A 122 -8.85 -26.00 -8.59
N THR A 123 -9.55 -25.32 -7.70
CA THR A 123 -10.43 -25.91 -6.68
C THR A 123 -11.38 -24.85 -6.15
N VAL A 124 -12.51 -25.29 -5.59
CA VAL A 124 -13.53 -24.41 -5.02
C VAL A 124 -13.32 -24.18 -3.51
N SER A 125 -12.87 -25.18 -2.74
CA SER A 125 -12.84 -25.04 -1.27
C SER A 125 -11.82 -25.91 -0.52
N ALA A 126 -11.87 -27.25 -0.65
CA ALA A 126 -11.23 -28.14 0.33
C ALA A 126 -9.69 -28.07 0.37
N ASP A 127 -9.05 -27.66 -0.72
CA ASP A 127 -7.62 -27.76 -0.93
C ASP A 127 -7.05 -26.54 -1.67
N ILE A 128 -7.59 -25.34 -1.35
CA ILE A 128 -7.11 -24.06 -1.87
C ILE A 128 -5.60 -23.95 -1.62
N HIS A 129 -4.84 -23.69 -2.69
CA HIS A 129 -3.40 -23.61 -2.63
C HIS A 129 -2.84 -22.66 -3.68
N LEU A 130 -1.96 -21.78 -3.24
CA LEU A 130 -1.15 -20.87 -4.05
C LEU A 130 0.20 -20.68 -3.35
N GLY A 131 1.25 -20.36 -4.12
CA GLY A 131 2.58 -20.10 -3.58
C GLY A 131 2.63 -18.84 -2.71
N THR A 132 3.53 -18.84 -1.72
CA THR A 132 3.80 -17.67 -0.87
C THR A 132 4.22 -16.48 -1.73
N THR A 133 3.59 -15.33 -1.49
CA THR A 133 3.84 -14.10 -2.25
C THR A 133 5.05 -13.32 -1.73
N ILE A 134 5.65 -12.50 -2.59
CA ILE A 134 6.86 -11.73 -2.26
C ILE A 134 6.69 -10.83 -1.02
N ASP A 135 5.51 -10.23 -0.82
CA ASP A 135 5.21 -9.42 0.37
C ASP A 135 5.26 -10.27 1.66
N GLN A 136 4.79 -11.52 1.61
CA GLN A 136 4.85 -12.44 2.74
C GLN A 136 6.27 -12.97 2.97
N ILE A 137 7.03 -13.25 1.91
CA ILE A 137 8.46 -13.60 2.02
C ILE A 137 9.25 -12.45 2.68
N ILE A 138 8.94 -11.21 2.32
CA ILE A 138 9.55 -10.03 2.93
C ILE A 138 9.13 -9.90 4.40
N ALA A 139 7.84 -10.03 4.71
CA ALA A 139 7.30 -9.90 6.06
C ALA A 139 7.83 -10.97 7.04
N GLN A 140 8.12 -12.17 6.55
CA GLN A 140 8.74 -13.23 7.34
C GLN A 140 10.18 -12.86 7.78
N LYS A 141 10.90 -12.08 6.98
CA LYS A 141 12.28 -11.65 7.26
C LYS A 141 12.36 -10.28 7.94
N TYR A 142 11.45 -9.38 7.61
CA TYR A 142 11.47 -7.98 7.99
C TYR A 142 10.09 -7.54 8.52
N GLY A 143 10.05 -6.58 9.44
CA GLY A 143 8.79 -6.04 9.97
C GLY A 143 8.31 -6.65 11.29
N GLN A 144 9.08 -7.58 11.88
CA GLN A 144 8.81 -8.17 13.21
C GLN A 144 8.84 -7.15 14.35
N ALA A 145 9.40 -5.95 14.13
CA ALA A 145 9.36 -4.83 15.06
C ALA A 145 8.09 -3.97 14.94
N ASN A 146 7.27 -4.18 13.90
CA ASN A 146 6.01 -3.47 13.69
C ASN A 146 4.85 -4.26 14.31
N ALA A 147 3.80 -3.56 14.76
CA ALA A 147 2.58 -4.21 15.24
C ALA A 147 1.92 -5.11 14.17
N LEU A 148 2.01 -4.70 12.90
CA LEU A 148 1.62 -5.50 11.74
C LEU A 148 2.84 -5.61 10.81
N PRO A 149 3.44 -6.80 10.67
CA PRO A 149 4.57 -7.01 9.75
C PRO A 149 4.19 -6.84 8.27
N SER A 150 2.91 -7.07 7.94
CA SER A 150 2.34 -6.94 6.60
C SER A 150 0.90 -6.42 6.69
N ILE A 151 0.50 -5.54 5.77
CA ILE A 151 -0.85 -4.95 5.72
C ILE A 151 -1.38 -5.09 4.30
N GLN A 152 -2.54 -5.73 4.16
CA GLN A 152 -3.27 -5.89 2.90
C GLN A 152 -4.46 -4.94 2.89
N VAL A 153 -4.60 -4.17 1.82
CA VAL A 153 -5.73 -3.27 1.60
C VAL A 153 -6.31 -3.53 0.22
N LYS A 154 -7.64 -3.58 0.12
CA LYS A 154 -8.36 -3.72 -1.13
C LYS A 154 -9.52 -2.74 -1.21
N CYS A 155 -9.92 -2.39 -2.43
CA CYS A 155 -11.08 -1.54 -2.69
C CYS A 155 -12.37 -2.35 -2.88
N GLU A 156 -12.26 -3.63 -3.23
CA GLU A 156 -13.41 -4.47 -3.60
C GLU A 156 -14.04 -5.16 -2.39
N ASP A 157 -15.37 -5.29 -2.39
CA ASP A 157 -16.13 -6.01 -1.37
C ASP A 157 -15.76 -7.52 -1.36
N GLN A 158 -15.88 -8.17 -0.21
CA GLN A 158 -15.54 -9.59 0.00
C GLN A 158 -16.77 -10.48 0.20
N SER A 159 -17.96 -10.04 -0.22
CA SER A 159 -19.21 -10.74 0.09
C SER A 159 -19.35 -12.15 -0.50
N SER A 160 -18.54 -12.53 -1.49
CA SER A 160 -18.55 -13.89 -2.06
C SER A 160 -17.37 -14.73 -1.58
N LEU A 161 -17.66 -15.77 -0.79
CA LEU A 161 -16.66 -16.72 -0.24
C LEU A 161 -16.79 -18.14 -0.80
N ALA A 162 -17.78 -18.40 -1.66
CA ALA A 162 -18.11 -19.76 -2.08
C ALA A 162 -17.40 -20.15 -3.38
N THR A 163 -18.05 -19.92 -4.52
CA THR A 163 -17.57 -20.39 -5.82
C THR A 163 -17.47 -19.22 -6.77
N CYS A 164 -16.27 -19.05 -7.34
CA CYS A 164 -16.05 -18.12 -8.43
C CYS A 164 -16.07 -18.88 -9.76
N PRO A 165 -16.28 -18.18 -10.89
CA PRO A 165 -16.40 -18.83 -12.19
C PRO A 165 -15.22 -19.77 -12.50
N TRP A 166 -15.47 -20.78 -13.34
CA TRP A 166 -14.43 -21.70 -13.84
C TRP A 166 -13.85 -22.68 -12.81
N GLY A 167 -14.57 -22.94 -11.70
CA GLY A 167 -14.18 -23.97 -10.73
C GLY A 167 -13.05 -23.53 -9.79
N TYR A 168 -12.87 -22.22 -9.65
CA TYR A 168 -11.93 -21.62 -8.72
C TYR A 168 -12.64 -21.08 -7.47
N SER A 169 -11.93 -21.13 -6.35
CA SER A 169 -12.36 -20.54 -5.10
C SER A 169 -12.38 -19.03 -5.24
N CYS A 170 -13.37 -18.38 -4.62
CA CYS A 170 -13.37 -16.93 -4.52
C CYS A 170 -12.22 -16.39 -3.66
N ALA A 171 -11.52 -17.21 -2.89
CA ALA A 171 -10.28 -16.82 -2.25
C ALA A 171 -9.27 -16.24 -3.25
N TYR A 172 -9.18 -16.82 -4.46
CA TYR A 172 -8.29 -16.36 -5.53
C TYR A 172 -8.69 -15.03 -6.18
N VAL A 173 -9.97 -14.64 -6.08
CA VAL A 173 -10.40 -13.32 -6.59
C VAL A 173 -10.26 -12.26 -5.50
N ASN A 174 -10.39 -12.67 -4.23
CA ASN A 174 -10.41 -11.76 -3.09
C ASN A 174 -9.03 -11.45 -2.50
N SER A 175 -7.98 -12.20 -2.87
CA SER A 175 -6.62 -12.00 -2.33
C SER A 175 -5.53 -12.15 -3.39
N VAL A 176 -4.54 -11.26 -3.31
CA VAL A 176 -3.27 -11.34 -4.03
C VAL A 176 -2.07 -11.51 -3.10
N SER A 177 -2.32 -11.68 -1.80
CA SER A 177 -1.30 -11.92 -0.78
C SER A 177 -1.55 -13.30 -0.15
N TRP A 178 -0.54 -14.17 -0.19
CA TRP A 178 -0.66 -15.59 0.15
C TRP A 178 0.56 -16.06 0.95
N SER A 179 0.33 -16.89 1.97
CA SER A 179 1.37 -17.47 2.83
C SER A 179 1.22 -18.96 2.98
#